data_AF-A0A3R7H6L0-F1
#
_entry.id   AF-A0A3R7H6L0-F1
#
_cell.length_a   1.000
_cell.length_b   1.000
_cell.length_c   1.000
_cell.angle_alpha   90.00
_cell.angle_beta   90.00
_cell.angle_gamma   90.00
#
_symmetry.space_group_name_H-M   'P 1'
#
loop_
_entity.id
_entity.type
_entity.pdbx_description
1 polymer ?
#
loop_
_entity_poly.entity_id
_entity_poly.type
_entity_poly.pdbx_seq_one_letter_code
_entity_poly.pdbx_strand_id
1 'polypeptide(L)'
;MKKGILKNITITQKGFTLVELLVVISIIAILSVIGVSVFSAAQGSARDGKRRSEITSIAKSIESSKDYVTQKYTYTTDNLSADFPNNSPSDARYCINITATSTTPPAVSASNYGETCPNGYSGLTGVAGPLTAQDGVDDMTDGTITAWTLCTSLERGTAYCVKSLTQ
;
A
#
# COMPACT_ATOMS: atom_id res chain seq x y z
N MET A 1 -30.42 -75.70 -12.50
CA MET A 1 -29.59 -74.47 -12.44
C MET A 1 -30.51 -73.27 -12.18
N LYS A 2 -30.45 -72.66 -10.99
CA LYS A 2 -31.31 -71.52 -10.61
C LYS A 2 -30.75 -70.23 -11.22
N LYS A 3 -31.47 -69.63 -12.19
CA LYS A 3 -31.18 -68.29 -12.71
C LYS A 3 -31.68 -67.26 -11.69
N GLY A 4 -30.76 -66.63 -10.96
CA GLY A 4 -31.04 -65.52 -10.06
C GLY A 4 -31.40 -64.26 -10.87
N ILE A 5 -32.58 -63.71 -10.60
CA ILE A 5 -33.07 -62.46 -11.21
C ILE A 5 -32.30 -61.29 -10.56
N LEU A 6 -31.46 -60.62 -11.34
CA LEU A 6 -30.80 -59.38 -10.94
C LEU A 6 -31.82 -58.23 -11.05
N LYS A 7 -32.14 -57.61 -9.92
CA LYS A 7 -33.05 -56.47 -9.84
C LYS A 7 -32.28 -55.21 -10.27
N ASN A 8 -32.63 -54.65 -11.43
CA ASN A 8 -32.07 -53.36 -11.88
C ASN A 8 -32.45 -52.26 -10.87
N ILE A 9 -31.45 -51.71 -10.18
CA ILE A 9 -31.60 -50.53 -9.34
C ILE A 9 -31.55 -49.32 -10.27
N THR A 10 -32.71 -48.83 -10.71
CA THR A 10 -32.82 -47.55 -11.43
C THR A 10 -32.77 -46.40 -10.42
N ILE A 11 -31.64 -45.70 -10.39
CA ILE A 11 -31.50 -44.48 -9.58
C ILE A 11 -32.36 -43.38 -10.24
N THR A 12 -33.47 -43.04 -9.62
CA THR A 12 -34.35 -41.96 -10.08
C THR A 12 -33.69 -40.62 -9.76
N GLN A 13 -33.20 -39.91 -10.77
CA GLN A 13 -32.68 -38.55 -10.59
C GLN A 13 -33.84 -37.60 -10.36
N LYS A 14 -33.92 -37.01 -9.17
CA LYS A 14 -34.85 -35.92 -8.86
C LYS A 14 -34.27 -34.63 -9.45
N GLY A 15 -34.99 -34.03 -10.41
CA GLY A 15 -34.64 -32.71 -10.94
C GLY A 15 -35.04 -31.58 -9.98
N PHE A 16 -34.31 -30.47 -10.01
CA PHE A 16 -34.67 -29.25 -9.29
C PHE A 16 -35.95 -28.65 -9.87
N THR A 17 -36.80 -28.11 -9.00
CA THR A 17 -37.96 -27.33 -9.39
C THR A 17 -37.55 -25.93 -9.85
N LEU A 18 -38.34 -25.31 -10.74
CA LEU A 18 -38.09 -23.94 -11.19
C LEU A 18 -38.10 -22.96 -10.01
N VAL A 19 -38.98 -23.20 -9.04
CA VAL A 19 -39.09 -22.38 -7.82
C VAL A 19 -37.84 -22.50 -6.94
N GLU A 20 -37.27 -23.71 -6.79
CA GLU A 20 -36.01 -23.90 -6.06
C GLU A 20 -34.87 -23.11 -6.70
N LEU A 21 -34.75 -23.14 -8.02
CA LEU A 21 -33.72 -22.36 -8.72
C LEU A 21 -33.94 -20.85 -8.55
N LEU A 22 -35.19 -20.39 -8.60
CA LEU A 22 -35.55 -18.98 -8.48
C LEU A 22 -35.22 -18.40 -7.10
N VAL A 23 -35.47 -19.15 -6.03
CA VAL A 23 -35.13 -18.72 -4.67
C VAL A 23 -33.61 -18.65 -4.46
N VAL A 24 -32.85 -19.56 -5.06
CA VAL A 24 -31.38 -19.57 -4.92
C VAL A 24 -30.75 -18.34 -5.57
N ILE A 25 -31.14 -18.00 -6.79
CA ILE A 25 -30.59 -16.82 -7.48
C ILE A 25 -30.98 -15.51 -6.79
N SER A 26 -32.17 -15.45 -6.17
CA SER A 26 -32.60 -14.25 -5.44
C SER A 26 -31.78 -14.05 -4.16
N ILE A 27 -31.46 -15.13 -3.44
CA ILE A 27 -30.58 -15.06 -2.26
C ILE A 27 -29.16 -14.67 -2.67
N ILE A 28 -28.60 -15.27 -3.73
CA ILE A 28 -27.26 -14.93 -4.24
C ILE A 28 -27.20 -13.46 -4.68
N ALA A 29 -28.25 -12.94 -5.31
CA ALA A 29 -28.33 -11.54 -5.72
C ALA A 29 -28.29 -10.56 -4.54
N ILE A 30 -28.97 -10.89 -3.43
CA ILE A 30 -28.96 -10.04 -2.23
C ILE A 30 -27.57 -10.09 -1.56
N LEU A 31 -27.01 -11.29 -1.40
CA LEU A 31 -25.71 -11.47 -0.76
C LEU A 31 -24.55 -10.85 -1.58
N SER A 32 -24.63 -10.88 -2.91
CA SER A 32 -23.58 -10.34 -3.77
C SER A 32 -23.46 -8.82 -3.65
N VAL A 33 -24.57 -8.08 -3.59
CA VAL A 33 -24.55 -6.62 -3.43
C VAL A 33 -23.87 -6.20 -2.12
N ILE A 34 -24.25 -6.85 -1.02
CA ILE A 34 -23.65 -6.58 0.29
C ILE A 34 -22.16 -6.98 0.26
N GLY A 35 -21.86 -8.16 -0.28
CA GLY A 35 -20.50 -8.70 -0.37
C GLY A 35 -19.53 -7.78 -1.11
N VAL A 36 -19.95 -7.20 -2.25
CA VAL A 36 -19.11 -6.28 -3.03
C VAL A 36 -18.75 -5.04 -2.22
N SER A 37 -19.71 -4.42 -1.53
CA SER A 37 -19.46 -3.20 -0.75
C SER A 37 -18.44 -3.40 0.38
N VAL A 38 -18.58 -4.51 1.12
CA VAL A 38 -17.66 -4.90 2.20
C VAL A 38 -16.28 -5.25 1.64
N PHE A 39 -16.24 -5.98 0.53
CA PHE A 39 -15.00 -6.37 -0.11
C PHE A 39 -14.21 -5.17 -0.63
N SER A 40 -14.87 -4.18 -1.24
CA SER A 40 -14.22 -2.94 -1.68
C SER A 40 -13.62 -2.16 -0.51
N ALA A 41 -14.33 -2.04 0.61
CA ALA A 41 -13.81 -1.39 1.82
C ALA A 41 -12.63 -2.16 2.43
N ALA A 42 -12.71 -3.49 2.46
CA ALA A 42 -11.63 -4.36 2.96
C ALA A 42 -10.37 -4.24 2.10
N GLN A 43 -10.50 -4.20 0.77
CA GLN A 43 -9.37 -4.00 -0.14
C GLN A 43 -8.71 -2.63 0.08
N GLY A 44 -9.50 -1.56 0.26
CA GLY A 44 -8.94 -0.23 0.54
C GLY A 44 -8.14 -0.19 1.85
N SER A 45 -8.68 -0.82 2.91
CA SER A 45 -7.97 -0.97 4.18
C SER A 45 -6.67 -1.78 4.05
N ALA A 46 -6.68 -2.85 3.24
CA ALA A 46 -5.49 -3.65 2.96
C ALA A 46 -4.41 -2.83 2.22
N ARG A 47 -4.81 -2.01 1.25
CA ARG A 47 -3.88 -1.11 0.53
C ARG A 47 -3.33 -0.02 1.45
N ASP A 48 -4.16 0.60 2.29
CA ASP A 48 -3.72 1.54 3.32
C ASP A 48 -2.73 0.89 4.31
N GLY A 49 -3.00 -0.36 4.73
CA GLY A 49 -2.09 -1.14 5.57
C GLY A 49 -0.74 -1.40 4.90
N LYS A 50 -0.76 -1.71 3.60
CA LYS A 50 0.45 -1.87 2.78
C LYS A 50 1.24 -0.55 2.70
N ARG A 51 0.60 0.58 2.38
CA ARG A 51 1.28 1.90 2.30
C ARG A 51 1.94 2.29 3.63
N ARG A 52 1.27 2.04 4.75
CA ARG A 52 1.84 2.27 6.11
C ARG A 52 3.05 1.38 6.38
N SER A 53 2.96 0.10 6.00
CA SER A 53 4.06 -0.84 6.16
C SER A 53 5.27 -0.43 5.31
N GLU A 54 5.06 -0.02 4.06
CA GLU A 54 6.13 0.40 3.15
C GLU A 54 6.86 1.64 3.68
N ILE A 55 6.12 2.69 4.09
CA ILE A 55 6.73 3.84 4.76
C ILE A 55 7.55 3.44 5.98
N THR A 56 7.03 2.54 6.80
CA THR A 56 7.72 2.15 8.03
C THR A 56 9.01 1.40 7.73
N SER A 57 9.03 0.57 6.69
CA SER A 57 10.24 -0.13 6.25
C SER A 57 11.28 0.87 5.72
N ILE A 58 10.87 1.82 4.89
CA ILE A 58 11.77 2.85 4.33
C ILE A 58 12.29 3.76 5.43
N ALA A 59 11.41 4.22 6.32
CA ALA A 59 11.79 5.00 7.50
C ALA A 59 12.87 4.31 8.33
N LYS A 60 12.77 2.99 8.52
CA LYS A 60 13.82 2.21 9.22
C LYS A 60 15.12 2.14 8.43
N SER A 61 15.05 1.99 7.12
CA SER A 61 16.22 1.96 6.23
C SER A 61 16.97 3.30 6.27
N ILE A 62 16.24 4.41 6.13
CA ILE A 62 16.80 5.76 6.27
C ILE A 62 17.35 5.95 7.70
N GLU A 63 16.63 5.54 8.74
CA GLU A 63 17.12 5.69 10.11
C GLU A 63 18.40 4.87 10.38
N SER A 64 18.52 3.68 9.77
CA SER A 64 19.73 2.86 9.85
C SER A 64 20.92 3.48 9.11
N SER A 65 20.69 4.42 8.20
CA SER A 65 21.74 5.12 7.47
C SER A 65 22.38 6.28 8.27
N LYS A 66 21.89 6.52 9.49
CA LYS A 66 22.39 7.59 10.35
C LYS A 66 23.81 7.30 10.83
N ASP A 67 24.71 8.25 10.59
CA ASP A 67 26.04 8.27 11.18
C ASP A 67 25.97 8.78 12.62
N TYR A 68 26.43 7.98 13.58
CA TYR A 68 26.41 8.32 15.01
C TYR A 68 27.42 9.41 15.41
N VAL A 69 28.48 9.61 14.63
CA VAL A 69 29.50 10.63 14.89
C VAL A 69 29.05 11.98 14.32
N THR A 70 28.63 12.00 13.06
CA THR A 70 28.22 13.24 12.40
C THR A 70 26.76 13.61 12.69
N GLN A 71 25.95 12.64 13.14
CA GLN A 71 24.49 12.77 13.35
C GLN A 71 23.74 13.14 12.06
N LYS A 72 24.25 12.67 10.93
CA LYS A 72 23.72 12.95 9.60
C LYS A 72 23.28 11.65 8.90
N TYR A 73 22.37 11.79 7.96
CA TYR A 73 21.80 10.68 7.19
C TYR A 73 22.40 10.65 5.78
N THR A 74 22.77 9.45 5.33
CA THR A 74 23.27 9.22 3.97
C THR A 74 22.52 8.08 3.30
N TYR A 75 21.62 8.39 2.37
CA TYR A 75 20.70 7.44 1.77
C TYR A 75 20.43 7.72 0.28
N THR A 76 20.94 6.84 -0.58
CA THR A 76 20.92 7.12 -2.03
C THR A 76 19.58 6.78 -2.68
N THR A 77 19.26 7.44 -3.80
CA THR A 77 18.07 7.13 -4.61
C THR A 77 18.02 5.68 -5.11
N ASP A 78 19.18 5.03 -5.27
CA ASP A 78 19.26 3.62 -5.67
C ASP A 78 18.77 2.68 -4.56
N ASN A 79 19.14 2.95 -3.30
CA ASN A 79 18.66 2.19 -2.15
C ASN A 79 17.15 2.36 -1.96
N LEU A 80 16.65 3.56 -2.25
CA LEU A 80 15.24 3.86 -2.17
C LEU A 80 14.41 3.03 -3.16
N SER A 81 14.89 2.86 -4.40
CA SER A 81 14.22 2.01 -5.41
C SER A 81 14.20 0.53 -5.05
N ALA A 82 15.23 0.05 -4.36
CA ALA A 82 15.34 -1.34 -3.90
C ALA A 82 14.45 -1.63 -2.69
N ASP A 83 14.21 -0.63 -1.84
CA ASP A 83 13.38 -0.75 -0.64
C ASP A 83 11.87 -0.62 -0.91
N PHE A 84 11.47 -0.15 -2.10
CA PHE A 84 10.09 -0.23 -2.56
C PHE A 84 9.80 -1.62 -3.15
N PRO A 85 8.95 -2.44 -2.51
CA PRO A 85 8.62 -3.73 -3.08
C PRO A 85 7.78 -3.52 -4.34
N ASN A 86 8.06 -4.30 -5.40
CA ASN A 86 7.41 -4.24 -6.72
C ASN A 86 5.88 -4.54 -6.73
N ASN A 87 5.24 -4.54 -5.56
CA ASN A 87 3.83 -4.84 -5.34
C ASN A 87 3.11 -3.76 -4.50
N SER A 88 3.61 -2.53 -4.50
CA SER A 88 2.89 -1.38 -3.96
C SER A 88 1.56 -1.16 -4.71
N PRO A 89 0.54 -0.58 -4.06
CA PRO A 89 -0.67 -0.14 -4.77
C PRO A 89 -0.29 0.81 -5.91
N SER A 90 -0.89 0.65 -7.11
CA SER A 90 -0.54 1.43 -8.32
C SER A 90 -0.79 2.93 -8.21
N ASP A 91 -1.58 3.35 -7.21
CA ASP A 91 -1.87 4.74 -6.88
C ASP A 91 -1.06 5.25 -5.67
N ALA A 92 -0.20 4.42 -5.09
CA ALA A 92 0.59 4.81 -3.93
C ALA A 92 1.60 5.87 -4.31
N ARG A 93 1.60 6.97 -3.55
CA ARG A 93 2.58 8.04 -3.66
C ARG A 93 3.28 8.25 -2.35
N TYR A 94 4.59 8.41 -2.43
CA TYR A 94 5.46 8.64 -1.30
C TYR A 94 6.14 10.00 -1.50
N CYS A 95 6.17 10.81 -0.45
CA CYS A 95 6.69 12.18 -0.47
C CYS A 95 7.66 12.35 0.70
N ILE A 96 8.88 12.77 0.43
CA ILE A 96 9.91 13.00 1.45
C ILE A 96 10.29 14.48 1.51
N ASN A 97 10.55 14.99 2.71
CA ASN A 97 11.10 16.31 2.94
C ASN A 97 12.30 16.16 3.89
N ILE A 98 13.38 16.87 3.61
CA ILE A 98 14.67 16.77 4.30
C ILE A 98 15.15 18.15 4.73
N THR A 99 16.04 18.18 5.71
CA THR A 99 16.74 19.40 6.11
C THR A 99 18.17 19.10 6.47
N ALA A 100 19.09 19.99 6.06
CA ALA A 100 20.53 19.87 6.31
C ALA A 100 21.03 20.77 7.45
N THR A 101 20.19 21.69 7.94
CA THR A 101 20.59 22.72 8.91
C THR A 101 19.82 22.64 10.21
N SER A 102 18.86 21.71 10.33
CA SER A 102 18.02 21.56 11.51
C SER A 102 17.90 20.09 11.92
N THR A 103 17.99 19.82 13.21
CA THR A 103 17.70 18.49 13.77
C THR A 103 16.20 18.29 14.01
N THR A 104 15.39 19.35 13.86
CA THR A 104 13.94 19.22 13.90
C THR A 104 13.42 18.69 12.56
N PRO A 105 12.64 17.60 12.56
CA PRO A 105 12.06 17.08 11.33
C PRO A 105 11.16 18.13 10.65
N PRO A 106 11.23 18.26 9.31
CA PRO A 106 10.36 19.16 8.57
C PRO A 106 8.88 18.93 8.91
N ALA A 107 8.14 20.01 9.13
CA ALA A 107 6.73 19.93 9.50
C ALA A 107 5.91 19.22 8.41
N VAL A 108 4.98 18.36 8.83
CA VAL A 108 4.01 17.76 7.91
C VAL A 108 3.09 18.84 7.36
N SER A 109 2.92 18.87 6.05
CA SER A 109 1.99 19.80 5.41
C SER A 109 0.58 19.19 5.38
N ALA A 110 -0.46 20.00 5.49
CA ALA A 110 -1.86 19.52 5.46
C ALA A 110 -2.39 19.28 4.03
N SER A 111 -1.54 19.44 3.01
CA SER A 111 -1.89 19.42 1.59
C SER A 111 -1.97 18.02 0.98
N ASN A 112 -2.71 17.92 -0.12
CA ASN A 112 -3.08 16.68 -0.82
C ASN A 112 -1.88 15.84 -1.29
N TYR A 113 -1.43 14.87 -0.49
CA TYR A 113 -0.39 13.91 -0.86
C TYR A 113 -0.78 12.94 -2.00
N GLY A 114 -2.03 12.99 -2.51
CA GLY A 114 -2.57 12.07 -3.53
C GLY A 114 -2.35 12.48 -4.99
N GLU A 115 -2.31 13.79 -5.29
CA GLU A 115 -2.22 14.31 -6.68
C GLU A 115 -0.86 14.92 -7.00
N THR A 116 -0.13 15.40 -5.99
CA THR A 116 1.26 15.85 -6.07
C THR A 116 1.87 15.84 -4.67
N CYS A 117 3.19 15.82 -4.57
CA CYS A 117 3.82 16.09 -3.28
C CYS A 117 3.69 17.58 -2.94
N PRO A 118 3.44 17.93 -1.67
CA PRO A 118 3.41 19.33 -1.24
C PRO A 118 4.71 20.08 -1.54
N ASN A 119 4.65 21.41 -1.63
CA ASN A 119 5.84 22.24 -1.84
C ASN A 119 6.91 21.96 -0.76
N GLY A 120 8.16 21.75 -1.19
CA GLY A 120 9.27 21.36 -0.32
C GLY A 120 9.34 19.85 -0.02
N TYR A 121 8.41 19.05 -0.55
CA TYR A 121 8.53 17.60 -0.57
C TYR A 121 8.92 17.12 -1.96
N SER A 122 9.87 16.20 -2.00
CA SER A 122 10.29 15.50 -3.19
C SER A 122 9.47 14.23 -3.36
N GLY A 123 8.98 13.99 -4.57
CA GLY A 123 8.16 12.83 -4.90
C GLY A 123 8.99 11.58 -5.14
N LEU A 124 8.57 10.47 -4.54
CA LEU A 124 9.10 9.14 -4.75
C LEU A 124 8.02 8.33 -5.47
N THR A 125 7.98 8.43 -6.80
CA THR A 125 6.93 7.78 -7.61
C THR A 125 7.39 6.39 -8.05
N GLY A 126 7.06 5.37 -7.27
CA GLY A 126 7.45 3.98 -7.51
C GLY A 126 6.40 3.09 -8.19
N VAL A 127 5.31 3.62 -8.77
CA VAL A 127 4.22 2.73 -9.23
C VAL A 127 3.51 3.15 -10.53
N ALA A 128 4.29 3.57 -11.54
CA ALA A 128 3.96 3.42 -12.97
C ALA A 128 5.11 3.81 -13.93
N GLY A 129 6.34 3.93 -13.43
CA GLY A 129 7.51 4.35 -14.21
C GLY A 129 8.77 4.31 -13.37
N PRO A 130 9.97 4.41 -13.98
CA PRO A 130 11.21 4.56 -13.25
C PRO A 130 11.08 5.73 -12.27
N LEU A 131 11.73 5.63 -11.10
CA LEU A 131 11.95 6.79 -10.25
C LEU A 131 12.63 7.86 -11.12
N THR A 132 11.85 8.78 -11.64
CA THR A 132 12.39 10.04 -12.12
C THR A 132 12.41 10.87 -10.87
N ALA A 133 13.60 11.22 -10.41
CA ALA A 133 13.75 12.23 -9.38
C ALA A 133 12.90 13.42 -9.85
N GLN A 134 11.76 13.64 -9.22
CA GLN A 134 11.00 14.85 -9.43
C GLN A 134 11.88 15.93 -8.78
N ASP A 135 12.53 16.74 -9.62
CA ASP A 135 13.44 17.85 -9.31
C ASP A 135 13.68 18.08 -7.80
N GLY A 136 14.86 17.68 -7.32
CA GLY A 136 15.30 17.99 -5.96
C GLY A 136 14.88 17.01 -4.86
N VAL A 137 14.78 15.70 -5.14
CA VAL A 137 15.31 14.79 -4.10
C VAL A 137 16.80 15.12 -4.09
N ASP A 138 17.27 15.97 -3.18
CA ASP A 138 18.70 16.00 -2.92
C ASP A 138 19.01 14.57 -2.51
N ASP A 139 19.62 13.83 -3.43
CA ASP A 139 20.15 12.51 -3.16
C ASP A 139 20.84 12.63 -1.81
N MET A 140 20.45 11.83 -0.82
CA MET A 140 20.96 12.03 0.54
C MET A 140 22.47 11.67 0.61
N THR A 141 23.15 11.56 -0.54
CA THR A 141 24.56 11.29 -0.75
C THR A 141 25.48 12.37 -0.24
N ASP A 142 25.03 13.62 -0.13
CA ASP A 142 25.88 14.71 0.37
C ASP A 142 26.20 14.57 1.87
N GLY A 143 25.53 13.66 2.58
CA GLY A 143 25.79 13.41 4.00
C GLY A 143 25.64 14.67 4.85
N THR A 144 24.83 15.64 4.39
CA THR A 144 24.55 16.92 5.05
C THR A 144 23.23 16.91 5.80
N ILE A 145 22.35 15.94 5.52
CA ILE A 145 20.99 15.89 6.04
C ILE A 145 20.98 15.50 7.51
N THR A 146 20.28 16.29 8.32
CA THR A 146 20.20 16.15 9.78
C THR A 146 18.84 15.69 10.27
N ALA A 147 17.78 15.86 9.47
CA ALA A 147 16.44 15.36 9.77
C ALA A 147 15.59 15.18 8.51
N TRP A 148 14.56 14.35 8.59
CA TRP A 148 13.68 14.02 7.46
C TRP A 148 12.25 13.70 7.91
N THR A 149 11.30 13.85 6.99
CA THR A 149 9.88 13.51 7.14
C THR A 149 9.38 12.84 5.86
N LEU A 150 8.86 11.63 5.98
CA LEU A 150 8.33 10.81 4.88
C LEU A 150 6.82 10.63 5.04
N CYS A 151 6.05 10.83 3.98
CA CYS A 151 4.59 10.78 3.98
C CYS A 151 4.03 10.00 2.79
N THR A 152 2.84 9.43 2.93
CA THR A 152 2.07 8.79 1.85
C THR A 152 0.60 9.19 1.94
N SER A 153 -0.08 9.21 0.80
CA SER A 153 -1.53 9.33 0.72
C SER A 153 -2.24 8.02 1.03
N LEU A 154 -3.31 8.09 1.81
CA LEU A 154 -4.28 7.02 2.03
C LEU A 154 -5.53 7.24 1.17
N GLU A 155 -6.31 6.20 0.93
CA GLU A 155 -7.43 6.24 -0.03
C GLU A 155 -8.54 7.23 0.35
N ARG A 156 -8.60 7.61 1.63
CA ARG A 156 -9.59 8.54 2.17
C ARG A 156 -9.12 10.00 2.17
N GLY A 157 -8.06 10.32 1.43
CA GLY A 157 -7.52 11.68 1.33
C GLY A 157 -6.74 12.14 2.56
N THR A 158 -6.45 11.22 3.50
CA THR A 158 -5.58 11.50 4.64
C THR A 158 -4.15 11.12 4.33
N ALA A 159 -3.19 11.77 4.98
CA ALA A 159 -1.79 11.41 4.88
C ALA A 159 -1.33 10.63 6.11
N TYR A 160 -0.42 9.68 5.90
CA TYR A 160 0.34 9.05 6.96
C TYR A 160 1.80 9.45 6.84
N CYS A 161 2.36 10.00 7.91
CA CYS A 161 3.73 10.49 7.93
C CYS A 161 4.54 9.87 9.06
N VAL A 162 5.82 9.62 8.78
CA VAL A 162 6.85 9.20 9.73
C VAL A 162 7.99 10.21 9.62
N LYS A 163 8.69 10.45 10.73
CA LYS A 163 9.74 11.45 10.84
C LYS A 163 10.98 10.85 11.51
N SER A 164 12.14 11.45 11.26
CA SER A 164 13.39 11.08 11.90
C SER A 164 13.31 11.25 13.42
N LEU A 165 14.12 10.47 14.14
CA LEU A 165 14.21 10.58 15.59
C LEU A 165 14.92 11.88 15.98
N THR A 166 14.26 12.69 16.83
CA THR A 166 14.90 13.84 17.47
C THR A 166 15.85 13.32 18.56
N GLN A 167 17.10 13.80 18.54
CA GLN A 167 18.03 13.61 19.66
C GLN A 167 17.61 14.44 20.87
#